data_AF-A0A0D3D248-F1
#
_entry.id   AF-A0A0D3D248-F1
#
_cell.length_a   1.000
_cell.length_b   1.000
_cell.length_c   1.000
_cell.angle_alpha   90.00
_cell.angle_beta   90.00
_cell.angle_gamma   90.00
#
_symmetry.space_group_name_H-M   'P 1'
#
loop_
_entity.id
_entity.type
_entity.pdbx_description
1 polymer ?
#
loop_
_entity_poly.entity_id
_entity_poly.type
_entity_poly.pdbx_seq_one_letter_code
_entity_poly.pdbx_strand_id
1 'polypeptide(L)'
;MVEEVLSKVFWVVAATVFAAATVGYTQQVPCYFIFGDSVFDSGNNNNLQTKAKVNFLPYGIDFAKGPTGRFTNGRTITDFIGELSGFKDFIPPFAGASLERAHIGMNYASGAGGLREETSEHLGGRISLRNQILNHKKVIKKVNVPLHRLEQCLYAISIGSNDYVNNYFMSKPYNTSHRFKPNQYAHSLILLYHTHLKVEWNTYDYVNNYFMSKPYNTSHRFKPNQYAHSLILLYHTHLKSLHHLGARKVALFSISKIGCTPKMIRSHGGGKGCAREVNTAVAIFNKNLEDLVKDFNKNVHGAKFTYVDIFSGGDPLAFKVLGFRIRHKACCTLSLGEELCAPNKPICGNRSEYVFWDDIHSSEATNMMMARSSFDGPLGSPYSIASLLKQ
;
A
#
# COMPACT_ATOMS: atom_id res chain seq x y z
N MET A 1 -12.27 -15.40 -16.87
CA MET A 1 -10.99 -15.06 -16.20
C MET A 1 -9.92 -14.62 -17.21
N VAL A 2 -9.59 -15.40 -18.25
CA VAL A 2 -8.61 -15.00 -19.27
C VAL A 2 -9.12 -13.81 -20.12
N GLU A 3 -10.37 -13.82 -20.56
CA GLU A 3 -10.96 -12.68 -21.31
C GLU A 3 -11.02 -11.37 -20.50
N GLU A 4 -11.34 -11.45 -19.21
CA GLU A 4 -11.40 -10.27 -18.34
C GLU A 4 -10.01 -9.69 -18.09
N VAL A 5 -9.00 -10.55 -17.93
CA VAL A 5 -7.60 -10.14 -17.82
C VAL A 5 -7.11 -9.54 -19.15
N LEU A 6 -7.43 -10.16 -20.30
CA LEU A 6 -7.07 -9.63 -21.62
C LEU A 6 -7.76 -8.29 -21.91
N SER A 7 -9.03 -8.13 -21.53
CA SER A 7 -9.77 -6.87 -21.64
C SER A 7 -9.14 -5.76 -20.79
N LYS A 8 -8.84 -6.05 -19.52
CA LYS A 8 -8.15 -5.09 -18.63
C LYS A 8 -6.73 -4.76 -19.12
N VAL A 9 -5.98 -5.75 -19.61
CA VAL A 9 -4.65 -5.56 -20.23
C VAL A 9 -4.74 -4.66 -21.46
N PHE A 10 -5.74 -4.88 -22.32
CA PHE A 10 -5.96 -4.08 -23.53
C PHE A 10 -6.25 -2.61 -23.20
N TRP A 11 -7.08 -2.35 -22.19
CA TRP A 11 -7.38 -0.99 -21.74
C TRP A 11 -6.20 -0.29 -21.06
N VAL A 12 -5.36 -1.03 -20.32
CA VAL A 12 -4.11 -0.49 -19.74
C VAL A 12 -3.15 -0.04 -20.85
N VAL A 13 -3.06 -0.78 -21.95
CA VAL A 13 -2.24 -0.44 -23.13
C VAL A 13 -2.82 0.79 -23.85
N ALA A 14 -4.13 0.85 -24.07
CA ALA A 14 -4.77 2.01 -24.69
C ALA A 14 -4.54 3.30 -23.87
N ALA A 15 -4.70 3.24 -22.53
CA ALA A 15 -4.50 4.38 -21.65
C ALA A 15 -3.03 4.87 -21.59
N THR A 16 -2.05 4.00 -21.86
CA THR A 16 -0.64 4.37 -21.88
C THR A 16 -0.20 4.99 -23.21
N VAL A 17 -0.82 4.60 -24.33
CA VAL A 17 -0.51 5.14 -25.68
C VAL A 17 -1.08 6.55 -25.90
N PHE A 18 -2.18 6.93 -25.23
CA PHE A 18 -2.82 8.25 -25.44
C PHE A 18 -2.34 9.39 -24.51
N ALA A 19 -1.38 9.17 -23.61
CA ALA A 19 -0.95 10.17 -22.63
C ALA A 19 0.39 10.87 -23.00
N ALA A 20 0.48 11.38 -24.23
CA ALA A 20 1.58 12.22 -24.72
C ALA A 20 1.09 13.62 -25.13
N ALA A 21 0.30 14.26 -24.26
CA ALA A 21 0.06 15.69 -24.30
C ALA A 21 0.35 16.24 -22.89
N THR A 22 1.20 17.25 -22.80
CA THR A 22 1.41 18.02 -21.56
C THR A 22 0.17 18.87 -21.30
N VAL A 23 -0.89 18.25 -20.80
CA VAL A 23 -2.03 18.96 -20.24
C VAL A 23 -1.56 19.54 -18.91
N GLY A 24 -1.54 20.86 -18.80
CA GLY A 24 -1.37 21.51 -17.51
C GLY A 24 -2.59 21.20 -16.63
N TYR A 25 -2.47 20.20 -15.75
CA TYR A 25 -3.54 19.89 -14.81
C TYR A 25 -3.64 21.01 -13.77
N THR A 26 -4.80 21.67 -13.70
CA THR A 26 -5.13 22.54 -12.56
C THR A 26 -5.36 21.67 -11.33
N GLN A 27 -4.99 22.17 -10.15
CA GLN A 27 -5.18 21.42 -8.90
C GLN A 27 -6.67 21.13 -8.67
N GLN A 28 -7.05 19.85 -8.66
CA GLN A 28 -8.45 19.42 -8.67
C GLN A 28 -9.06 19.28 -7.26
N VAL A 29 -8.24 19.12 -6.24
CA VAL A 29 -8.67 19.00 -4.83
C VAL A 29 -7.76 19.84 -3.92
N PRO A 30 -8.29 20.42 -2.83
CA PRO A 30 -7.52 21.36 -2.00
C PRO A 30 -6.39 20.70 -1.21
N CYS A 31 -6.50 19.40 -0.92
CA CYS A 31 -5.42 18.65 -0.30
C CYS A 31 -5.38 17.16 -0.67
N TYR A 32 -4.22 16.54 -0.46
CA TYR A 32 -3.96 15.13 -0.74
C TYR A 32 -3.21 14.46 0.41
N PHE A 33 -3.85 13.50 1.07
CA PHE A 33 -3.25 12.71 2.15
C PHE A 33 -2.97 11.28 1.71
N ILE A 34 -1.80 10.78 2.09
CA ILE A 34 -1.30 9.47 1.67
C ILE A 34 -1.04 8.62 2.92
N PHE A 35 -1.54 7.39 2.93
CA PHE A 35 -1.35 6.40 3.97
C PHE A 35 -0.91 5.09 3.34
N GLY A 36 -0.13 4.28 4.05
CA GLY A 36 0.28 3.01 3.49
C GLY A 36 1.58 2.44 4.02
N ASP A 37 2.17 1.57 3.21
CA ASP A 37 3.48 0.97 3.46
C ASP A 37 4.59 1.57 2.57
N SER A 38 5.66 0.80 2.33
CA SER A 38 6.82 1.21 1.51
C SER A 38 6.46 1.57 0.08
N VAL A 39 5.36 1.04 -0.47
CA VAL A 39 4.93 1.36 -1.85
C VAL A 39 4.62 2.86 -1.98
N PHE A 40 4.13 3.49 -0.92
CA PHE A 40 3.73 4.91 -0.90
C PHE A 40 4.64 5.80 -0.04
N ASP A 41 5.57 5.25 0.73
CA ASP A 41 6.48 6.02 1.59
C ASP A 41 7.38 6.96 0.78
N SER A 42 7.52 8.20 1.26
CA SER A 42 8.39 9.23 0.67
C SER A 42 9.53 9.68 1.58
N GLY A 43 9.68 9.07 2.77
CA GLY A 43 10.78 9.34 3.71
C GLY A 43 10.44 9.22 5.20
N ASN A 44 9.28 8.67 5.58
CA ASN A 44 8.87 8.56 6.98
C ASN A 44 9.75 7.61 7.80
N ASN A 45 10.44 6.68 7.14
CA ASN A 45 11.33 5.73 7.81
C ASN A 45 12.75 6.27 8.08
N ASN A 46 13.12 7.43 7.53
CA ASN A 46 14.51 7.93 7.54
C ASN A 46 15.10 8.08 8.95
N ASN A 47 14.28 8.51 9.91
CA ASN A 47 14.70 8.74 11.30
C ASN A 47 14.33 7.60 12.25
N LEU A 48 13.72 6.53 11.76
CA LEU A 48 13.41 5.36 12.57
C LEU A 48 14.64 4.45 12.68
N GLN A 49 14.79 3.77 13.82
CA GLN A 49 15.75 2.68 13.96
C GLN A 49 15.16 1.42 13.32
N THR A 50 15.41 1.23 12.02
CA THR A 50 14.75 0.20 11.20
C THR A 50 15.63 -0.25 10.04
N LYS A 51 15.47 -1.52 9.65
CA LYS A 51 16.02 -2.10 8.42
C LYS A 51 15.23 -1.67 7.18
N ALA A 52 13.97 -1.27 7.34
CA ALA A 52 13.14 -0.76 6.26
C ALA A 52 13.43 0.73 6.00
N LYS A 53 14.64 1.05 5.56
CA LYS A 53 15.12 2.42 5.33
C LYS A 53 15.91 2.47 4.04
N VAL A 54 15.63 3.47 3.20
CA VAL A 54 16.16 3.55 1.82
C VAL A 54 16.54 4.98 1.40
N ASN A 55 16.91 5.84 2.35
CA ASN A 55 17.45 7.18 2.05
C ASN A 55 18.95 7.14 1.69
N PHE A 56 19.32 6.25 0.77
CA PHE A 56 20.67 6.11 0.23
C PHE A 56 20.64 5.66 -1.24
N LEU A 57 21.71 5.92 -1.99
CA LEU A 57 21.84 5.44 -3.37
C LEU A 57 21.94 3.91 -3.42
N PRO A 58 21.24 3.23 -4.36
CA PRO A 58 20.72 3.83 -5.58
C PRO A 58 19.23 4.25 -5.53
N TYR A 59 18.56 4.19 -4.38
CA TYR A 59 17.19 4.68 -4.28
C TYR A 59 17.11 6.18 -4.58
N GLY A 60 16.05 6.61 -5.28
CA GLY A 60 15.89 8.00 -5.70
C GLY A 60 16.95 8.51 -6.70
N ILE A 61 17.73 7.64 -7.36
CA ILE A 61 18.73 8.05 -8.37
C ILE A 61 18.11 8.85 -9.55
N ASP A 62 16.85 8.58 -9.88
CA ASP A 62 16.07 9.30 -10.91
C ASP A 62 15.20 10.40 -10.33
N PHE A 63 15.11 10.49 -9.01
CA PHE A 63 14.34 11.53 -8.34
C PHE A 63 15.18 12.80 -8.25
N ALA A 64 14.64 13.95 -8.68
CA ALA A 64 15.41 15.20 -8.75
C ALA A 64 16.04 15.64 -7.41
N LYS A 65 15.46 15.23 -6.26
CA LYS A 65 15.98 15.51 -4.91
C LYS A 65 16.90 14.42 -4.37
N GLY A 66 17.20 13.40 -5.16
CA GLY A 66 18.01 12.25 -4.75
C GLY A 66 17.27 11.30 -3.78
N PRO A 67 18.01 10.57 -2.92
CA PRO A 67 17.46 9.53 -2.06
C PRO A 67 16.63 10.09 -0.88
N THR A 68 15.34 10.33 -1.11
CA THR A 68 14.46 10.86 -0.06
C THR A 68 13.91 9.80 0.90
N GLY A 69 14.11 8.51 0.60
CA GLY A 69 13.46 7.40 1.31
C GLY A 69 12.27 6.78 0.58
N ARG A 70 12.09 7.07 -0.71
CA ARG A 70 11.18 6.34 -1.60
C ARG A 70 11.77 4.98 -1.95
N PHE A 71 10.98 3.91 -1.81
CA PHE A 71 11.39 2.54 -2.11
C PHE A 71 11.38 2.24 -3.63
N THR A 72 11.99 3.12 -4.42
CA THR A 72 12.10 3.00 -5.87
C THR A 72 13.28 3.84 -6.38
N ASN A 73 13.60 3.76 -7.67
CA ASN A 73 14.62 4.60 -8.29
C ASN A 73 14.20 6.07 -8.44
N GLY A 74 12.90 6.38 -8.45
CA GLY A 74 12.38 7.73 -8.71
C GLY A 74 11.10 8.03 -7.94
N ARG A 75 10.03 8.39 -8.66
CA ARG A 75 8.69 8.65 -8.13
C ARG A 75 7.91 7.39 -7.75
N THR A 76 7.09 7.50 -6.71
CA THR A 76 6.09 6.48 -6.33
C THR A 76 4.79 6.67 -7.12
N ILE A 77 3.86 5.71 -6.98
CA ILE A 77 2.52 5.83 -7.57
C ILE A 77 1.80 7.11 -7.09
N THR A 78 1.96 7.46 -5.81
CA THR A 78 1.28 8.62 -5.21
C THR A 78 1.90 9.95 -5.64
N ASP A 79 3.19 9.98 -5.96
CA ASP A 79 3.79 11.16 -6.59
C ASP A 79 3.16 11.46 -7.94
N PHE A 80 3.06 10.45 -8.81
CA PHE A 80 2.40 10.59 -10.11
C PHE A 80 0.92 10.95 -9.98
N ILE A 81 0.20 10.39 -9.00
CA ILE A 81 -1.19 10.80 -8.73
C ILE A 81 -1.26 12.27 -8.30
N GLY A 82 -0.31 12.75 -7.49
CA GLY A 82 -0.21 14.15 -7.10
C GLY A 82 -0.01 15.07 -8.32
N GLU A 83 0.94 14.73 -9.19
CA GLU A 83 1.21 15.44 -10.45
C GLU A 83 -0.05 15.46 -11.35
N LEU A 84 -0.68 14.31 -11.59
CA LEU A 84 -1.91 14.16 -12.39
C LEU A 84 -3.12 14.90 -11.78
N SER A 85 -3.14 15.06 -10.46
CA SER A 85 -4.16 15.83 -9.73
C SER A 85 -3.89 17.34 -9.76
N GLY A 86 -2.79 17.79 -10.36
CA GLY A 86 -2.41 19.21 -10.52
C GLY A 86 -1.66 19.83 -9.34
N PHE A 87 -1.09 19.03 -8.44
CA PHE A 87 -0.22 19.55 -7.37
C PHE A 87 1.13 19.97 -7.95
N LYS A 88 1.57 21.20 -7.64
CA LYS A 88 2.87 21.73 -8.10
C LYS A 88 4.06 21.11 -7.38
N ASP A 89 3.88 20.77 -6.10
CA ASP A 89 4.89 20.17 -5.25
C ASP A 89 4.48 18.73 -4.89
N PHE A 90 5.48 17.85 -4.73
CA PHE A 90 5.25 16.54 -4.13
C PHE A 90 4.74 16.66 -2.69
N ILE A 91 3.83 15.78 -2.31
CA ILE A 91 3.32 15.71 -0.94
C ILE A 91 4.44 15.24 -0.01
N PRO A 92 4.82 16.04 1.01
CA PRO A 92 5.97 15.73 1.85
C PRO A 92 5.67 14.58 2.82
N PRO A 93 6.69 13.82 3.26
CA PRO A 93 6.54 12.88 4.36
C PRO A 93 6.16 13.63 5.64
N PHE A 94 5.35 13.01 6.49
CA PHE A 94 5.03 13.52 7.82
C PHE A 94 6.30 13.74 8.65
N ALA A 95 7.27 12.83 8.55
CA ALA A 95 8.55 12.98 9.22
C ALA A 95 9.32 14.18 8.67
N GLY A 96 9.59 15.16 9.54
CA GLY A 96 10.40 16.34 9.22
C GLY A 96 9.69 17.45 8.46
N ALA A 97 8.42 17.27 8.05
CA ALA A 97 7.65 18.35 7.43
C ALA A 97 7.07 19.33 8.46
N SER A 98 6.94 20.60 8.05
CA SER A 98 6.14 21.57 8.81
C SER A 98 4.68 21.11 8.89
N LEU A 99 4.09 21.17 10.09
CA LEU A 99 2.71 20.77 10.33
C LEU A 99 1.69 21.55 9.51
N GLU A 100 2.02 22.79 9.14
CA GLU A 100 1.20 23.65 8.26
C GLU A 100 0.96 23.03 6.89
N ARG A 101 1.84 22.12 6.44
CA ARG A 101 1.63 21.38 5.19
C ARG A 101 0.34 20.57 5.19
N ALA A 102 -0.25 20.27 6.35
CA ALA A 102 -1.54 19.59 6.42
C ALA A 102 -2.70 20.37 5.75
N HIS A 103 -2.58 21.67 5.50
CA HIS A 103 -3.55 22.40 4.67
C HIS A 103 -3.51 22.02 3.18
N ILE A 104 -2.40 21.42 2.71
CA ILE A 104 -2.16 21.00 1.32
C ILE A 104 -2.07 19.47 1.21
N GLY A 105 -1.58 18.78 2.23
CA GLY A 105 -1.40 17.34 2.21
C GLY A 105 -0.18 16.87 2.97
N MET A 106 -0.22 15.62 3.41
CA MET A 106 0.90 14.94 4.06
C MET A 106 0.89 13.46 3.72
N ASN A 107 2.09 12.90 3.57
CA ASN A 107 2.30 11.49 3.39
C ASN A 107 2.66 10.85 4.74
N TYR A 108 1.80 9.99 5.25
CA TYR A 108 1.97 9.22 6.49
C TYR A 108 2.41 7.78 6.24
N ALA A 109 2.52 7.33 4.98
CA ALA A 109 2.90 5.96 4.65
C ALA A 109 4.30 5.64 5.18
N SER A 110 4.50 4.43 5.70
CA SER A 110 5.75 4.03 6.36
C SER A 110 6.19 2.67 5.87
N GLY A 111 7.43 2.57 5.40
CA GLY A 111 8.03 1.29 5.05
C GLY A 111 7.86 0.24 6.15
N ALA A 112 7.55 -1.00 5.76
CA ALA A 112 7.22 -2.11 6.66
C ALA A 112 5.94 -1.95 7.51
N GLY A 113 5.20 -0.86 7.37
CA GLY A 113 3.91 -0.65 8.01
C GLY A 113 2.87 -1.71 7.61
N GLY A 114 1.96 -2.02 8.53
CA GLY A 114 0.87 -2.97 8.31
C GLY A 114 -0.42 -2.55 8.98
N LEU A 115 -1.46 -3.34 8.76
CA LEU A 115 -2.76 -3.18 9.43
C LEU A 115 -2.69 -3.59 10.89
N ARG A 116 -1.91 -4.63 11.19
CA ARG A 116 -1.67 -5.05 12.57
C ARG A 116 -0.47 -4.30 13.15
N GLU A 117 -0.53 -4.01 14.45
CA GLU A 117 0.53 -3.24 15.13
C GLU A 117 1.88 -3.95 15.08
N GLU A 118 1.88 -5.26 15.19
CA GLU A 118 3.08 -6.10 15.22
C GLU A 118 3.66 -6.40 13.84
N THR A 119 2.98 -6.00 12.75
CA THR A 119 3.44 -6.26 11.39
C THR A 119 4.87 -5.73 11.18
N SER A 120 5.72 -6.60 10.64
CA SER A 120 7.15 -6.35 10.37
C SER A 120 8.00 -5.91 11.57
N GLU A 121 7.62 -6.22 12.82
CA GLU A 121 8.38 -5.77 14.00
C GLU A 121 9.85 -6.26 14.00
N HIS A 122 10.14 -7.39 13.34
CA HIS A 122 11.51 -7.91 13.19
C HIS A 122 12.43 -6.99 12.37
N LEU A 123 11.89 -6.02 11.63
CA LEU A 123 12.65 -5.01 10.91
C LEU A 123 12.96 -3.77 11.77
N GLY A 124 12.40 -3.66 12.98
CA GLY A 124 12.58 -2.51 13.87
C GLY A 124 11.43 -1.50 13.79
N GLY A 125 11.74 -0.21 13.85
CA GLY A 125 10.76 0.88 13.85
C GLY A 125 9.93 0.93 12.55
N ARG A 126 8.61 1.08 12.71
CA ARG A 126 7.61 1.21 11.65
C ARG A 126 6.34 1.87 12.20
N ILE A 127 5.58 2.53 11.33
CA ILE A 127 4.32 3.18 11.70
C ILE A 127 3.15 2.38 11.10
N SER A 128 2.38 1.68 11.94
CA SER A 128 1.15 0.96 11.56
C SER A 128 0.06 1.90 11.02
N LEU A 129 -0.93 1.40 10.27
CA LEU A 129 -2.02 2.24 9.75
C LEU A 129 -2.74 3.02 10.88
N ARG A 130 -2.98 2.37 12.03
CA ARG A 130 -3.55 3.04 13.21
C ARG A 130 -2.71 4.25 13.60
N ASN A 131 -1.41 4.08 13.76
CA ASN A 131 -0.51 5.15 14.18
C ASN A 131 -0.38 6.25 13.10
N GLN A 132 -0.47 5.90 11.81
CA GLN A 132 -0.55 6.88 10.73
C GLN A 132 -1.82 7.75 10.84
N ILE A 133 -2.98 7.14 11.11
CA ILE A 133 -4.24 7.86 11.32
C ILE A 133 -4.22 8.70 12.59
N LEU A 134 -3.59 8.20 13.67
CA LEU A 134 -3.40 8.98 14.90
C LEU A 134 -2.49 10.20 14.68
N ASN A 135 -1.41 10.04 13.90
CA ASN A 135 -0.57 11.16 13.49
C ASN A 135 -1.37 12.17 12.68
N HIS A 136 -2.17 11.72 11.70
CA HIS A 136 -3.04 12.60 10.93
C HIS A 136 -4.02 13.37 11.82
N LYS A 137 -4.75 12.68 12.72
CA LYS A 137 -5.66 13.30 13.71
C LYS A 137 -4.95 14.36 14.55
N LYS A 138 -3.74 14.06 15.02
CA LYS A 138 -2.95 14.98 15.84
C LYS A 138 -2.58 16.24 15.05
N VAL A 139 -2.14 16.09 13.80
CA VAL A 139 -1.71 17.21 12.98
C VAL A 139 -2.89 18.09 12.57
N ILE A 140 -3.95 17.52 11.97
CA ILE A 140 -5.08 18.33 11.47
C ILE A 140 -5.76 19.11 12.58
N LYS A 141 -5.80 18.57 13.81
CA LYS A 141 -6.32 19.27 14.98
C LYS A 141 -5.36 20.34 15.46
N LYS A 142 -4.05 20.06 15.49
CA LYS A 142 -3.05 21.02 15.99
C LYS A 142 -2.97 22.28 15.14
N VAL A 143 -3.12 22.17 13.81
CA VAL A 143 -3.12 23.31 12.89
C VAL A 143 -4.52 23.73 12.45
N ASN A 144 -5.58 23.21 13.09
CA ASN A 144 -6.97 23.58 12.85
C ASN A 144 -7.40 23.51 11.36
N VAL A 145 -7.07 22.43 10.65
CA VAL A 145 -7.56 22.24 9.28
C VAL A 145 -9.09 22.12 9.31
N PRO A 146 -9.83 22.98 8.58
CA PRO A 146 -11.29 22.96 8.64
C PRO A 146 -11.88 21.63 8.13
N LEU A 147 -12.92 21.12 8.81
CA LEU A 147 -13.57 19.86 8.42
C LEU A 147 -14.08 19.89 6.97
N HIS A 148 -14.75 20.98 6.57
CA HIS A 148 -15.26 21.15 5.20
C HIS A 148 -14.16 21.07 4.13
N ARG A 149 -12.92 21.44 4.48
CA ARG A 149 -11.75 21.32 3.59
C ARG A 149 -11.30 19.87 3.52
N LEU A 150 -11.19 19.20 4.66
CA LEU A 150 -10.81 17.77 4.73
C LEU A 150 -11.77 16.87 3.94
N GLU A 151 -13.05 17.20 3.92
CA GLU A 151 -14.09 16.52 3.15
C GLU A 151 -13.92 16.61 1.63
N GLN A 152 -13.19 17.62 1.15
CA GLN A 152 -12.91 17.81 -0.28
C GLN A 152 -11.59 17.17 -0.72
N CYS A 153 -10.76 16.71 0.21
CA CYS A 153 -9.42 16.22 -0.08
C CYS A 153 -9.42 14.76 -0.56
N LEU A 154 -8.40 14.43 -1.35
CA LEU A 154 -8.12 13.06 -1.74
C LEU A 154 -7.36 12.33 -0.62
N TYR A 155 -7.74 11.09 -0.36
CA TYR A 155 -7.02 10.17 0.53
C TYR A 155 -6.62 8.93 -0.27
N ALA A 156 -5.33 8.61 -0.37
CA ALA A 156 -4.86 7.38 -1.00
C ALA A 156 -4.30 6.44 0.06
N ILE A 157 -4.70 5.16 0.02
CA ILE A 157 -4.29 4.16 1.00
C ILE A 157 -3.85 2.88 0.27
N SER A 158 -2.61 2.43 0.52
CA SER A 158 -2.12 1.11 0.08
C SER A 158 -1.37 0.44 1.23
N ILE A 159 -1.97 -0.58 1.83
CA ILE A 159 -1.38 -1.32 2.96
C ILE A 159 -1.93 -2.74 3.03
N GLY A 160 -1.16 -3.64 3.62
CA GLY A 160 -1.53 -5.05 3.80
C GLY A 160 -0.46 -6.00 3.27
N SER A 161 0.40 -5.54 2.35
CA SER A 161 1.45 -6.36 1.74
C SER A 161 2.36 -6.98 2.79
N ASN A 162 2.76 -6.19 3.80
CA ASN A 162 3.62 -6.64 4.89
C ASN A 162 2.93 -7.65 5.82
N ASP A 163 1.62 -7.52 6.04
CA ASP A 163 0.85 -8.49 6.84
C ASP A 163 0.94 -9.90 6.19
N TYR A 164 1.08 -9.97 4.86
CA TYR A 164 1.35 -11.22 4.15
C TYR A 164 2.84 -11.59 4.11
N VAL A 165 3.69 -10.69 3.62
CA VAL A 165 5.11 -10.99 3.34
C VAL A 165 5.93 -11.18 4.62
N ASN A 166 5.71 -10.33 5.61
CA ASN A 166 6.54 -10.23 6.82
C ASN A 166 5.91 -10.92 8.04
N ASN A 167 4.67 -11.41 7.90
CA ASN A 167 3.96 -12.09 8.98
C ASN A 167 3.40 -13.44 8.50
N TYR A 168 2.39 -13.46 7.61
CA TYR A 168 1.71 -14.71 7.22
C TYR A 168 2.65 -15.72 6.54
N PHE A 169 3.45 -15.31 5.56
CA PHE A 169 4.33 -16.21 4.78
C PHE A 169 5.78 -16.28 5.30
N MET A 170 6.07 -15.73 6.48
CA MET A 170 7.42 -15.77 7.06
C MET A 170 7.64 -17.08 7.84
N SER A 171 8.67 -17.86 7.48
CA SER A 171 8.85 -19.26 7.93
C SER A 171 9.92 -19.51 9.01
N LYS A 172 10.67 -18.49 9.47
CA LYS A 172 11.75 -18.66 10.47
C LYS A 172 11.83 -17.50 11.48
N PRO A 173 12.25 -17.76 12.75
CA PRO A 173 13.03 -18.92 13.20
C PRO A 173 12.31 -20.01 14.02
N TYR A 174 10.99 -20.23 13.90
CA TYR A 174 10.30 -21.20 14.77
C TYR A 174 9.53 -22.30 14.03
N ASN A 175 9.81 -23.55 14.41
CA ASN A 175 9.09 -24.76 14.02
C ASN A 175 8.00 -25.08 15.06
N THR A 176 6.89 -24.34 15.03
CA THR A 176 5.73 -24.58 15.93
C THR A 176 4.50 -25.06 15.15
N SER A 177 4.71 -26.07 14.31
CA SER A 177 3.67 -26.77 13.54
C SER A 177 2.70 -27.63 14.38
N HIS A 178 2.83 -27.68 15.71
CA HIS A 178 2.08 -28.65 16.55
C HIS A 178 1.29 -28.10 17.75
N ARG A 179 1.08 -26.78 17.88
CA ARG A 179 0.28 -26.25 19.00
C ARG A 179 -0.55 -25.04 18.55
N PHE A 180 -1.90 -25.19 18.52
CA PHE A 180 -2.98 -24.24 18.91
C PHE A 180 -4.32 -24.54 18.17
N LYS A 181 -5.46 -24.27 18.83
CA LYS A 181 -6.82 -24.70 18.44
C LYS A 181 -7.73 -23.52 17.98
N PRO A 182 -8.75 -23.75 17.13
CA PRO A 182 -9.64 -22.75 16.50
C PRO A 182 -10.34 -21.70 17.41
N ASN A 183 -10.42 -21.98 18.71
CA ASN A 183 -11.27 -21.25 19.66
C ASN A 183 -10.78 -19.80 19.91
N GLN A 184 -9.49 -19.53 19.70
CA GLN A 184 -8.90 -18.19 19.86
C GLN A 184 -9.27 -17.24 18.71
N TYR A 185 -9.50 -17.77 17.50
CA TYR A 185 -10.01 -16.98 16.37
C TYR A 185 -11.46 -16.56 16.61
N ALA A 186 -12.31 -17.49 17.05
CA ALA A 186 -13.69 -17.19 17.41
C ALA A 186 -13.77 -16.11 18.49
N HIS A 187 -12.89 -16.14 19.49
CA HIS A 187 -12.84 -15.12 20.54
C HIS A 187 -12.40 -13.74 20.01
N SER A 188 -11.42 -13.68 19.10
CA SER A 188 -11.00 -12.42 18.47
C SER A 188 -12.10 -11.80 17.59
N LEU A 189 -12.85 -12.64 16.87
CA LEU A 189 -14.02 -12.22 16.11
C LEU A 189 -15.13 -11.73 17.03
N ILE A 190 -15.42 -12.42 18.13
CA ILE A 190 -16.42 -12.01 19.13
C ILE A 190 -16.06 -10.65 19.73
N LEU A 191 -14.79 -10.41 20.09
CA LEU A 191 -14.33 -9.10 20.58
C LEU A 191 -14.47 -7.99 19.54
N LEU A 192 -14.11 -8.26 18.28
CA LEU A 192 -14.29 -7.33 17.17
C LEU A 192 -15.78 -7.05 16.89
N TYR A 193 -16.64 -8.07 16.97
CA TYR A 193 -18.09 -7.95 16.81
C TYR A 193 -18.71 -7.14 17.95
N HIS A 194 -18.26 -7.34 19.19
CA HIS A 194 -18.68 -6.53 20.34
C HIS A 194 -18.26 -5.05 20.21
N THR A 195 -17.08 -4.76 19.64
CA THR A 195 -16.68 -3.37 19.34
C THR A 195 -17.48 -2.71 18.21
N HIS A 196 -18.16 -3.47 17.34
CA HIS A 196 -19.08 -2.90 16.34
C HIS A 196 -20.40 -2.41 16.97
N LEU A 197 -20.72 -2.83 18.20
CA LEU A 197 -21.96 -2.47 18.91
C LEU A 197 -21.77 -1.41 20.00
N LYS A 198 -20.53 -1.08 20.41
CA LYS A 198 -20.27 -0.07 21.44
C LYS A 198 -19.06 0.79 21.08
N VAL A 199 -19.33 2.06 20.81
CA VAL A 199 -18.33 3.12 20.69
C VAL A 199 -17.63 3.29 22.03
N GLU A 200 -16.32 3.07 22.08
CA GLU A 200 -15.34 3.90 22.81
C GLU A 200 -13.90 3.42 22.53
N TRP A 201 -12.96 4.37 22.42
CA TRP A 201 -11.58 4.17 21.95
C TRP A 201 -10.71 3.24 22.84
N ASN A 202 -11.18 2.88 24.03
CA ASN A 202 -10.36 2.21 25.06
C ASN A 202 -10.39 0.67 25.03
N THR A 203 -11.34 0.03 24.33
CA THR A 203 -11.43 -1.44 24.26
C THR A 203 -10.47 -2.08 23.24
N TYR A 204 -9.89 -1.28 22.34
CA TYR A 204 -8.92 -1.73 21.32
C TYR A 204 -7.54 -2.11 21.87
N ASP A 205 -7.09 -1.45 22.95
CA ASP A 205 -5.78 -1.74 23.55
C ASP A 205 -5.73 -3.13 24.20
N TYR A 206 -6.87 -3.65 24.67
CA TYR A 206 -6.91 -4.97 25.29
C TYR A 206 -6.67 -6.10 24.29
N VAL A 207 -7.29 -6.04 23.10
CA VAL A 207 -7.16 -7.11 22.07
C VAL A 207 -5.74 -7.19 21.51
N ASN A 208 -5.11 -6.04 21.25
CA ASN A 208 -3.76 -5.98 20.69
C ASN A 208 -2.68 -6.32 21.72
N ASN A 209 -2.87 -5.98 23.00
CA ASN A 209 -1.88 -6.26 24.05
C ASN A 209 -1.98 -7.70 24.63
N TYR A 210 -3.18 -8.29 24.69
CA TYR A 210 -3.35 -9.60 25.36
C TYR A 210 -3.18 -10.84 24.47
N PHE A 211 -3.46 -10.75 23.16
CA PHE A 211 -3.53 -11.95 22.29
C PHE A 211 -2.35 -12.14 21.34
N MET A 212 -1.37 -11.26 21.36
CA MET A 212 -0.25 -11.24 20.42
C MET A 212 1.10 -11.34 21.14
N SER A 213 1.35 -12.49 21.75
CA SER A 213 2.70 -12.81 22.22
C SER A 213 3.62 -13.13 21.04
N LYS A 214 4.83 -12.56 21.09
CA LYS A 214 5.95 -12.94 20.24
C LYS A 214 6.30 -14.43 20.42
N PRO A 215 6.79 -15.16 19.39
CA PRO A 215 6.98 -14.77 17.99
C PRO A 215 5.94 -15.41 17.02
N TYR A 216 5.82 -14.77 15.85
CA TYR A 216 4.77 -14.85 14.83
C TYR A 216 4.50 -16.27 14.29
N ASN A 217 3.27 -16.75 14.51
CA ASN A 217 2.76 -18.03 14.03
C ASN A 217 1.43 -17.85 13.25
N THR A 218 1.28 -16.79 12.45
CA THR A 218 -0.03 -16.35 11.92
C THR A 218 -0.59 -17.28 10.83
N SER A 219 0.22 -17.77 9.89
CA SER A 219 -0.23 -18.79 8.90
C SER A 219 -0.57 -20.13 9.52
N HIS A 220 -0.02 -20.42 10.70
CA HIS A 220 -0.35 -21.61 11.48
C HIS A 220 -1.61 -21.42 12.35
N ARG A 221 -2.00 -20.17 12.64
CA ARG A 221 -3.20 -19.82 13.44
C ARG A 221 -4.45 -19.58 12.58
N PHE A 222 -4.28 -19.17 11.33
CA PHE A 222 -5.38 -18.76 10.46
C PHE A 222 -5.25 -19.37 9.07
N LYS A 223 -6.35 -19.93 8.56
CA LYS A 223 -6.50 -20.18 7.12
C LYS A 223 -6.46 -18.84 6.36
N PRO A 224 -6.11 -18.82 5.06
CA PRO A 224 -6.01 -17.59 4.28
C PRO A 224 -7.25 -16.69 4.37
N ASN A 225 -8.45 -17.28 4.34
CA ASN A 225 -9.71 -16.58 4.47
C ASN A 225 -9.93 -15.97 5.87
N GLN A 226 -9.53 -16.69 6.92
CA GLN A 226 -9.63 -16.21 8.30
C GLN A 226 -8.68 -15.04 8.54
N TYR A 227 -7.46 -15.15 8.02
CA TYR A 227 -6.47 -14.09 8.12
C TYR A 227 -6.94 -12.84 7.36
N ALA A 228 -7.33 -12.99 6.10
CA ALA A 228 -7.88 -11.91 5.27
C ALA A 228 -9.08 -11.22 5.94
N HIS A 229 -10.01 -12.00 6.52
CA HIS A 229 -11.16 -11.44 7.22
C HIS A 229 -10.75 -10.63 8.45
N SER A 230 -9.79 -11.13 9.25
CA SER A 230 -9.29 -10.39 10.41
C SER A 230 -8.64 -9.05 10.04
N LEU A 231 -7.90 -9.01 8.93
CA LEU A 231 -7.29 -7.77 8.42
C LEU A 231 -8.35 -6.78 7.94
N ILE A 232 -9.41 -7.26 7.28
CA ILE A 232 -10.51 -6.42 6.79
C ILE A 232 -11.33 -5.80 7.93
N LEU A 233 -11.50 -6.51 9.05
CA LEU A 233 -12.13 -5.93 10.25
C LEU A 233 -11.31 -4.76 10.81
N LEU A 234 -9.98 -4.89 10.89
CA LEU A 234 -9.10 -3.79 11.27
C LEU A 234 -9.19 -2.63 10.26
N TYR A 235 -9.14 -2.97 8.97
CA TYR A 235 -9.23 -2.01 7.87
C TYR A 235 -10.51 -1.19 7.95
N HIS A 236 -11.66 -1.84 8.14
CA HIS A 236 -12.96 -1.20 8.30
C HIS A 236 -12.96 -0.19 9.46
N THR A 237 -12.42 -0.55 10.63
CA THR A 237 -12.30 0.36 11.78
C THR A 237 -11.42 1.57 11.47
N HIS A 238 -10.29 1.35 10.80
CA HIS A 238 -9.38 2.42 10.42
C HIS A 238 -10.03 3.39 9.42
N LEU A 239 -10.74 2.87 8.42
CA LEU A 239 -11.49 3.69 7.47
C LEU A 239 -12.63 4.46 8.12
N LYS A 240 -13.37 3.86 9.07
CA LYS A 240 -14.34 4.59 9.87
C LYS A 240 -13.68 5.72 10.64
N SER A 241 -12.54 5.46 11.30
CA SER A 241 -11.80 6.49 12.03
C SER A 241 -11.38 7.64 11.13
N LEU A 242 -10.86 7.35 9.93
CA LEU A 242 -10.44 8.37 8.97
C LEU A 242 -11.64 9.15 8.39
N HIS A 243 -12.77 8.48 8.15
CA HIS A 243 -14.03 9.13 7.76
C HIS A 243 -14.55 10.09 8.84
N HIS A 244 -14.49 9.71 10.13
CA HIS A 244 -14.82 10.62 11.24
C HIS A 244 -13.90 11.85 11.32
N LEU A 245 -12.68 11.76 10.77
CA LEU A 245 -11.75 12.88 10.66
C LEU A 245 -11.97 13.76 9.42
N GLY A 246 -12.95 13.43 8.58
CA GLY A 246 -13.32 14.21 7.40
C GLY A 246 -13.00 13.53 6.07
N ALA A 247 -12.42 12.34 6.03
CA ALA A 247 -12.20 11.68 4.74
C ALA A 247 -13.52 11.31 4.07
N ARG A 248 -13.70 11.77 2.82
CA ARG A 248 -14.86 11.44 1.98
C ARG A 248 -14.41 10.80 0.68
N LYS A 249 -13.39 11.36 0.01
CA LYS A 249 -12.83 10.87 -1.26
C LYS A 249 -11.63 9.96 -1.03
N VAL A 250 -11.84 8.65 -1.07
CA VAL A 250 -10.80 7.66 -0.73
C VAL A 250 -10.49 6.74 -1.90
N ALA A 251 -9.24 6.75 -2.36
CA ALA A 251 -8.68 5.77 -3.28
C ALA A 251 -8.01 4.65 -2.48
N LEU A 252 -8.64 3.49 -2.48
CA LEU A 252 -8.23 2.32 -1.70
C LEU A 252 -7.56 1.30 -2.63
N PHE A 253 -6.24 1.21 -2.55
CA PHE A 253 -5.44 0.35 -3.41
C PHE A 253 -5.41 -1.08 -2.87
N SER A 254 -5.60 -2.04 -3.77
CA SER A 254 -5.42 -3.45 -3.47
C SER A 254 -3.96 -3.77 -3.15
N ILE A 255 -3.71 -4.91 -2.52
CA ILE A 255 -2.35 -5.45 -2.44
C ILE A 255 -1.95 -5.86 -3.86
N SER A 256 -0.78 -5.45 -4.32
CA SER A 256 -0.26 -5.85 -5.64
C SER A 256 -0.06 -7.37 -5.73
N LYS A 257 0.28 -7.88 -6.92
CA LYS A 257 0.52 -9.32 -7.12
C LYS A 257 1.86 -9.76 -6.51
N ILE A 258 1.97 -9.68 -5.17
CA ILE A 258 3.22 -9.84 -4.42
C ILE A 258 3.88 -11.21 -4.59
N GLY A 259 3.11 -12.26 -4.93
CA GLY A 259 3.67 -13.57 -5.27
C GLY A 259 4.54 -13.55 -6.54
N CYS A 260 4.44 -12.49 -7.36
CA CYS A 260 5.28 -12.27 -8.54
C CYS A 260 6.51 -11.38 -8.26
N THR A 261 6.72 -10.91 -7.04
CA THR A 261 7.97 -10.21 -6.69
C THR A 261 9.17 -11.17 -6.79
N PRO A 262 10.36 -10.70 -7.16
CA PRO A 262 11.56 -11.53 -7.19
C PRO A 262 11.79 -12.33 -5.90
N LYS A 263 11.60 -11.72 -4.73
CA LYS A 263 11.64 -12.40 -3.41
C LYS A 263 10.69 -13.60 -3.35
N MET A 264 9.42 -13.40 -3.69
CA MET A 264 8.40 -14.44 -3.55
C MET A 264 8.54 -15.52 -4.62
N ILE A 265 8.98 -15.17 -5.83
CA ILE A 265 9.33 -16.15 -6.88
C ILE A 265 10.44 -17.08 -6.38
N ARG A 266 11.50 -16.55 -5.75
CA ARG A 266 12.59 -17.38 -5.24
C ARG A 266 12.20 -18.22 -4.03
N SER A 267 11.51 -17.62 -3.06
CA SER A 267 11.22 -18.28 -1.77
C SER A 267 10.02 -19.24 -1.82
N HIS A 268 9.01 -18.93 -2.63
CA HIS A 268 7.72 -19.63 -2.64
C HIS A 268 7.33 -20.15 -4.03
N GLY A 269 7.76 -19.46 -5.10
CA GLY A 269 7.54 -19.87 -6.50
C GLY A 269 8.55 -20.88 -7.07
N GLY A 270 9.45 -21.41 -6.23
CA GLY A 270 10.49 -22.37 -6.62
C GLY A 270 11.47 -21.84 -7.68
N GLY A 271 11.57 -20.51 -7.83
CA GLY A 271 12.40 -19.84 -8.85
C GLY A 271 11.85 -19.91 -10.28
N LYS A 272 10.68 -20.53 -10.51
CA LYS A 272 10.15 -20.81 -11.84
C LYS A 272 9.04 -19.85 -12.29
N GLY A 273 8.35 -19.22 -11.35
CA GLY A 273 7.25 -18.31 -11.64
C GLY A 273 6.63 -17.76 -10.37
N CYS A 274 5.53 -17.02 -10.51
CA CYS A 274 4.86 -16.43 -9.35
C CYS A 274 4.39 -17.50 -8.36
N ALA A 275 4.57 -17.22 -7.07
CA ALA A 275 4.05 -18.02 -5.96
C ALA A 275 2.51 -18.01 -5.98
N ARG A 276 1.90 -19.14 -6.33
CA ARG A 276 0.44 -19.24 -6.58
C ARG A 276 -0.33 -19.10 -5.28
N GLU A 277 0.09 -19.81 -4.25
CA GLU A 277 -0.48 -19.83 -2.91
C GLU A 277 -0.49 -18.43 -2.27
N VAL A 278 0.57 -17.64 -2.50
CA VAL A 278 0.65 -16.24 -2.04
C VAL A 278 -0.39 -15.39 -2.75
N ASN A 279 -0.45 -15.47 -4.08
CA ASN A 279 -1.41 -14.71 -4.87
C ASN A 279 -2.87 -15.13 -4.59
N THR A 280 -3.12 -16.40 -4.30
CA THR A 280 -4.45 -16.89 -3.89
C THR A 280 -4.87 -16.30 -2.54
N ALA A 281 -3.96 -16.26 -1.55
CA ALA A 281 -4.26 -15.67 -0.25
C ALA A 281 -4.53 -14.16 -0.34
N VAL A 282 -3.74 -13.45 -1.15
CA VAL A 282 -3.90 -12.01 -1.42
C VAL A 282 -5.19 -11.71 -2.18
N ALA A 283 -5.56 -12.54 -3.17
CA ALA A 283 -6.79 -12.36 -3.93
C ALA A 283 -8.04 -12.40 -3.04
N ILE A 284 -8.05 -13.25 -2.00
CA ILE A 284 -9.14 -13.29 -1.02
C ILE A 284 -9.25 -11.96 -0.27
N PHE A 285 -8.12 -11.42 0.21
CA PHE A 285 -8.11 -10.11 0.88
C PHE A 285 -8.57 -9.00 -0.04
N ASN A 286 -8.06 -8.96 -1.28
CA ASN A 286 -8.43 -7.95 -2.26
C ASN A 286 -9.93 -7.99 -2.61
N LYS A 287 -10.52 -9.20 -2.72
CA LYS A 287 -11.96 -9.36 -2.91
C LYS A 287 -12.75 -8.76 -1.74
N ASN A 288 -12.34 -9.04 -0.51
CA ASN A 288 -12.98 -8.49 0.68
C ASN A 288 -12.78 -6.97 0.80
N LEU A 289 -11.64 -6.44 0.34
CA LEU A 289 -11.35 -5.00 0.32
C LEU A 289 -12.25 -4.27 -0.69
N GLU A 290 -12.49 -4.87 -1.85
CA GLU A 290 -13.46 -4.37 -2.83
C GLU A 290 -14.89 -4.37 -2.26
N ASP A 291 -15.28 -5.43 -1.54
CA ASP A 291 -16.59 -5.49 -0.88
C ASP A 291 -16.71 -4.46 0.26
N LEU A 292 -15.61 -4.17 0.96
CA LEU A 292 -15.53 -3.09 1.95
C LEU A 292 -15.76 -1.71 1.31
N VAL A 293 -15.21 -1.45 0.13
CA VAL A 293 -15.49 -0.20 -0.63
C VAL A 293 -16.98 -0.09 -0.98
N LYS A 294 -17.60 -1.20 -1.42
CA LYS A 294 -19.05 -1.24 -1.71
C LYS A 294 -19.88 -0.97 -0.47
N ASP A 295 -19.50 -1.55 0.67
CA ASP A 295 -20.16 -1.33 1.96
C ASP A 295 -20.09 0.15 2.38
N PHE A 296 -18.90 0.77 2.35
CA PHE A 296 -18.74 2.17 2.70
C PHE A 296 -19.56 3.10 1.79
N ASN A 297 -19.50 2.89 0.47
CA ASN A 297 -20.26 3.71 -0.49
C ASN A 297 -21.77 3.57 -0.33
N LYS A 298 -22.26 2.42 0.17
CA LYS A 298 -23.69 2.17 0.37
C LYS A 298 -24.19 2.65 1.73
N ASN A 299 -23.41 2.41 2.78
CA ASN A 299 -23.88 2.47 4.17
C ASN A 299 -23.28 3.62 4.99
N VAL A 300 -22.25 4.31 4.49
CA VAL A 300 -21.60 5.41 5.19
C VAL A 300 -21.91 6.74 4.49
N HIS A 301 -22.64 7.63 5.16
CA HIS A 301 -23.07 8.90 4.59
C HIS A 301 -21.88 9.75 4.11
N GLY A 302 -21.98 10.27 2.88
CA GLY A 302 -20.95 11.10 2.25
C GLY A 302 -19.68 10.36 1.81
N ALA A 303 -19.58 9.04 2.02
CA ALA A 303 -18.43 8.27 1.56
C ALA A 303 -18.41 8.16 0.02
N LYS A 304 -17.25 8.43 -0.56
CA LYS A 304 -16.94 8.27 -2.00
C LYS A 304 -15.60 7.54 -2.13
N PHE A 305 -15.68 6.22 -2.19
CA PHE A 305 -14.53 5.33 -2.20
C PHE A 305 -14.38 4.69 -3.59
N THR A 306 -13.15 4.62 -4.09
CA THR A 306 -12.81 3.78 -5.24
C THR A 306 -11.80 2.72 -4.82
N TYR A 307 -12.06 1.48 -5.22
CA TYR A 307 -11.11 0.37 -5.17
C TYR A 307 -10.19 0.46 -6.39
N VAL A 308 -8.88 0.38 -6.17
CA VAL A 308 -7.87 0.43 -7.23
C VAL A 308 -7.17 -0.91 -7.36
N ASP A 309 -7.41 -1.60 -8.48
CA ASP A 309 -6.99 -2.99 -8.72
C ASP A 309 -5.55 -3.11 -9.25
N ILE A 310 -4.56 -2.71 -8.45
CA ILE A 310 -3.14 -2.88 -8.81
C ILE A 310 -2.69 -4.36 -8.77
N PHE A 311 -3.50 -5.27 -8.23
CA PHE A 311 -3.28 -6.71 -8.31
C PHE A 311 -3.41 -7.22 -9.74
N SER A 312 -4.51 -6.90 -10.42
CA SER A 312 -4.71 -7.25 -11.83
C SER A 312 -3.79 -6.43 -12.74
N GLY A 313 -3.57 -5.15 -12.43
CA GLY A 313 -2.60 -4.31 -13.14
C GLY A 313 -1.17 -4.84 -13.06
N GLY A 314 -0.83 -5.57 -11.99
CA GLY A 314 0.47 -6.19 -11.75
C GLY A 314 0.68 -7.55 -12.42
N ASP A 315 -0.12 -7.91 -13.42
CA ASP A 315 0.04 -9.19 -14.12
C ASP A 315 1.30 -9.21 -15.01
N PRO A 316 2.14 -10.27 -14.95
CA PRO A 316 3.31 -10.37 -15.83
C PRO A 316 2.99 -10.29 -17.33
N LEU A 317 1.80 -10.70 -17.75
CA LEU A 317 1.35 -10.57 -19.13
C LEU A 317 1.06 -9.10 -19.47
N ALA A 318 0.42 -8.33 -18.58
CA ALA A 318 0.25 -6.89 -18.75
C ALA A 318 1.60 -6.20 -18.96
N PHE A 319 2.58 -6.48 -18.09
CA PHE A 319 3.92 -5.91 -18.21
C PHE A 319 4.61 -6.30 -19.52
N LYS A 320 4.42 -7.53 -20.00
CA LYS A 320 4.96 -7.97 -21.30
C LYS A 320 4.40 -7.13 -22.45
N VAL A 321 3.08 -6.95 -22.48
CA VAL A 321 2.41 -6.20 -23.55
C VAL A 321 2.83 -4.72 -23.52
N LEU A 322 3.08 -4.17 -22.34
CA LEU A 322 3.53 -2.79 -22.14
C LEU A 322 5.04 -2.58 -22.38
N GLY A 323 5.76 -3.61 -22.86
CA GLY A 323 7.16 -3.47 -23.27
C GLY A 323 8.20 -3.73 -22.18
N PHE A 324 7.80 -4.10 -20.95
CA PHE A 324 8.77 -4.50 -19.92
C PHE A 324 9.43 -5.82 -20.29
N ARG A 325 10.75 -5.79 -20.45
CA ARG A 325 11.57 -6.95 -20.82
C ARG A 325 11.89 -7.82 -19.61
N ILE A 326 12.25 -7.19 -18.48
CA ILE A 326 12.69 -7.89 -17.27
C ILE A 326 11.64 -7.77 -16.18
N ARG A 327 10.90 -8.86 -15.97
CA ARG A 327 9.70 -8.91 -15.10
C ARG A 327 9.87 -9.75 -13.83
N HIS A 328 11.05 -10.32 -13.59
CA HIS A 328 11.26 -11.33 -12.54
C HIS A 328 12.59 -11.15 -11.78
N LYS A 329 13.30 -10.03 -12.02
CA LYS A 329 14.58 -9.70 -11.37
C LYS A 329 14.56 -8.24 -10.95
N ALA A 330 15.26 -7.94 -9.85
CA ALA A 330 15.60 -6.60 -9.44
C ALA A 330 16.52 -5.93 -10.47
N CYS A 331 16.40 -4.61 -10.63
CA CYS A 331 17.36 -3.81 -11.39
C CYS A 331 18.63 -3.51 -10.58
N CYS A 332 18.53 -3.34 -9.26
CA CYS A 332 19.68 -3.05 -8.42
C CYS A 332 20.39 -4.30 -7.90
N THR A 333 21.66 -4.14 -7.53
CA THR A 333 22.43 -5.18 -6.83
C THR A 333 21.93 -5.34 -5.39
N LEU A 334 21.81 -6.59 -4.95
CA LEU A 334 21.42 -6.95 -3.58
C LEU A 334 22.58 -7.63 -2.86
N SER A 335 22.70 -7.40 -1.56
CA SER A 335 23.61 -8.16 -0.71
C SER A 335 23.05 -9.57 -0.48
N LEU A 336 23.93 -10.54 -0.16
CA LEU A 336 23.50 -11.91 0.08
C LEU A 336 22.49 -11.97 1.23
N GLY A 337 21.29 -12.51 0.95
CA GLY A 337 20.21 -12.64 1.92
C GLY A 337 19.38 -11.37 2.17
N GLU A 338 19.69 -10.27 1.48
CA GLU A 338 18.95 -9.01 1.60
C GLU A 338 17.93 -8.84 0.47
N GLU A 339 16.91 -8.03 0.72
CA GLU A 339 15.78 -7.79 -0.20
C GLU A 339 15.79 -6.36 -0.77
N LEU A 340 16.53 -5.46 -0.14
CA LEU A 340 16.71 -4.06 -0.53
C LEU A 340 18.05 -3.89 -1.26
N CYS A 341 18.14 -2.86 -2.10
CA CYS A 341 19.37 -2.54 -2.82
C CYS A 341 20.55 -2.36 -1.86
N ALA A 342 21.68 -2.93 -2.23
CA ALA A 342 22.94 -2.69 -1.53
C ALA A 342 23.41 -1.24 -1.79
N PRO A 343 23.82 -0.50 -0.74
CA PRO A 343 24.25 0.88 -0.90
C PRO A 343 25.40 1.05 -1.89
N ASN A 344 25.28 2.01 -2.80
CA ASN A 344 26.31 2.39 -3.78
C ASN A 344 26.82 1.23 -4.66
N LYS A 345 25.99 0.20 -4.90
CA LYS A 345 26.34 -0.90 -5.80
C LYS A 345 25.81 -0.66 -7.22
N PRO A 346 26.37 -1.36 -8.23
CA PRO A 346 25.91 -1.25 -9.61
C PRO A 346 24.42 -1.54 -9.77
N ILE A 347 23.82 -0.94 -10.79
CA ILE A 347 22.42 -1.11 -11.17
C ILE A 347 22.33 -1.56 -12.64
N CYS A 348 21.15 -1.97 -13.07
CA CYS A 348 20.88 -2.32 -14.46
C CYS A 348 21.09 -1.12 -15.40
N GLY A 349 21.39 -1.40 -16.67
CA GLY A 349 21.63 -0.36 -17.68
C GLY A 349 20.40 0.48 -18.02
N ASN A 350 19.30 -0.17 -18.45
CA ASN A 350 18.05 0.51 -18.79
C ASN A 350 16.95 0.20 -17.75
N ARG A 351 16.69 1.15 -16.85
CA ARG A 351 15.73 1.00 -15.75
C ARG A 351 14.29 0.88 -16.22
N SER A 352 13.94 1.49 -17.36
CA SER A 352 12.59 1.44 -17.93
C SER A 352 12.21 0.05 -18.48
N GLU A 353 13.17 -0.85 -18.65
CA GLU A 353 12.90 -2.23 -19.07
C GLU A 353 12.55 -3.17 -17.90
N TYR A 354 12.76 -2.71 -16.65
CA TYR A 354 12.60 -3.50 -15.44
C TYR A 354 11.30 -3.16 -14.72
N VAL A 355 10.55 -4.19 -14.33
CA VAL A 355 9.36 -4.03 -13.48
C VAL A 355 9.76 -3.71 -12.04
N PHE A 356 10.81 -4.35 -11.55
CA PHE A 356 11.22 -4.30 -10.15
C PHE A 356 12.52 -3.52 -9.99
N TRP A 357 12.54 -2.64 -9.01
CA TRP A 357 13.74 -1.90 -8.62
C TRP A 357 14.64 -2.76 -7.74
N ASP A 358 14.10 -3.25 -6.63
CA ASP A 358 14.71 -4.24 -5.73
C ASP A 358 13.92 -5.56 -5.77
N ASP A 359 14.06 -6.42 -4.77
CA ASP A 359 13.39 -7.73 -4.78
C ASP A 359 11.89 -7.71 -4.44
N ILE A 360 11.35 -6.55 -4.08
CA ILE A 360 9.97 -6.38 -3.63
C ILE A 360 9.29 -5.22 -4.34
N HIS A 361 9.97 -4.09 -4.49
CA HIS A 361 9.41 -2.81 -4.90
C HIS A 361 9.57 -2.57 -6.40
N SER A 362 8.59 -1.88 -6.96
CA SER A 362 8.53 -1.54 -8.38
C SER A 362 9.49 -0.41 -8.78
N SER A 363 9.93 -0.44 -10.04
CA SER A 363 10.64 0.69 -10.64
C SER A 363 9.72 1.89 -10.82
N GLU A 364 10.29 3.08 -10.97
CA GLU A 364 9.54 4.30 -11.30
C GLU A 364 8.70 4.13 -12.57
N ALA A 365 9.23 3.43 -13.59
CA ALA A 365 8.51 3.17 -14.83
C ALA A 365 7.22 2.36 -14.59
N THR A 366 7.28 1.34 -13.73
CA THR A 366 6.10 0.59 -13.30
C THR A 366 5.17 1.45 -12.44
N ASN A 367 5.70 2.28 -11.54
CA ASN A 367 4.89 3.19 -10.73
C ASN A 367 4.11 4.20 -11.60
N MET A 368 4.74 4.75 -12.64
CA MET A 368 4.10 5.66 -13.59
C MET A 368 2.93 4.99 -14.31
N MET A 369 3.16 3.76 -14.81
CA MET A 369 2.13 2.98 -15.48
C MET A 369 0.94 2.72 -14.55
N MET A 370 1.21 2.23 -13.33
CA MET A 370 0.18 1.97 -12.33
C MET A 370 -0.59 3.24 -11.97
N ALA A 371 0.09 4.36 -11.77
CA ALA A 371 -0.54 5.64 -11.46
C ALA A 371 -1.48 6.10 -12.58
N ARG A 372 -1.03 6.10 -13.85
CA ARG A 372 -1.87 6.48 -15.00
C ARG A 372 -3.09 5.59 -15.14
N SER A 373 -2.90 4.27 -15.05
CA SER A 373 -4.00 3.30 -15.13
C SER A 373 -4.97 3.35 -13.96
N SER A 374 -4.52 3.84 -12.79
CA SER A 374 -5.36 4.11 -11.62
C SER A 374 -6.07 5.45 -11.71
N PHE A 375 -5.40 6.45 -12.31
CA PHE A 375 -5.89 7.82 -12.33
C PHE A 375 -7.08 8.01 -13.26
N ASP A 376 -6.92 7.65 -14.53
CA ASP A 376 -7.98 7.78 -15.55
C ASP A 376 -8.17 6.50 -16.36
N GLY A 377 -7.51 5.41 -15.95
CA GLY A 377 -7.59 4.12 -16.61
C GLY A 377 -8.55 3.14 -15.93
N PRO A 378 -8.47 1.85 -16.32
CA PRO A 378 -9.46 0.83 -15.98
C PRO A 378 -9.30 0.22 -14.58
N LEU A 379 -8.31 0.66 -13.79
CA LEU A 379 -8.03 0.00 -12.50
C LEU A 379 -8.96 0.48 -11.37
N GLY A 380 -9.63 1.62 -11.53
CA GLY A 380 -10.55 2.17 -10.52
C GLY A 380 -11.98 1.65 -10.66
N SER A 381 -12.61 1.30 -9.55
CA SER A 381 -14.04 0.91 -9.48
C SER A 381 -14.67 1.35 -8.16
N PRO A 382 -15.87 1.97 -8.15
CA PRO A 382 -16.78 2.14 -9.29
C PRO A 382 -16.41 3.30 -10.24
N TYR A 383 -15.37 4.07 -9.92
CA TYR A 383 -14.90 5.18 -10.76
C TYR A 383 -13.36 5.29 -10.73
N SER A 384 -12.77 5.90 -11.76
CA SER A 384 -11.34 6.26 -11.75
C SER A 384 -11.02 7.29 -10.67
N ILE A 385 -9.74 7.47 -10.29
CA ILE A 385 -9.39 8.51 -9.31
C ILE A 385 -9.75 9.89 -9.85
N ALA A 386 -9.51 10.19 -11.13
CA ALA A 386 -9.89 11.44 -11.77
C ALA A 386 -11.39 11.73 -11.67
N SER A 387 -12.23 10.69 -11.81
CA SER A 387 -13.68 10.81 -11.62
C SER A 387 -14.06 11.00 -10.15
N LEU A 388 -13.35 10.34 -9.23
CA LEU A 388 -13.52 10.54 -7.79
C LEU A 388 -13.22 11.99 -7.36
N LEU A 389 -12.21 12.66 -7.96
CA LEU A 389 -11.89 14.04 -7.61
C LEU A 389 -13.06 15.01 -7.87
N LYS A 390 -13.91 14.68 -8.85
CA LYS A 390 -15.07 15.47 -9.27
C LYS A 390 -16.36 15.17 -8.50
N GLN A 391 -16.39 14.11 -7.69
CA GLN A 391 -17.51 13.80 -6.78
C GLN A 391 -17.57 14.82 -5.64
#